data_AF-M3A562-F1
#
_entry.id   AF-M3A562-F1
#
_cell.length_a   1.000
_cell.length_b   1.000
_cell.length_c   1.000
_cell.angle_alpha   90.00
_cell.angle_beta   90.00
_cell.angle_gamma   90.00
#
_symmetry.space_group_name_H-M   'P 1'
#
loop_
_entity.id
_entity.type
_entity.pdbx_description
1 polymer ?
#
loop_
_entity_poly.entity_id
_entity_poly.type
_entity_poly.pdbx_seq_one_letter_code
_entity_poly.pdbx_strand_id
1 'polypeptide(L)'
;MSTTFTSGLADRLSGKNKGDGGKRKLSYPVIMLGVAGALILLSALRAITGANDLTGSGQFGSALAAAVPIGLAGLGGLWSERAGVVNIGLEGMMMLGAFSAGWMGWQHGPWVAAAAGVVGGALGGLLHAIATVTFNVDHIISGVAMNILALGITQYFAKLWFGAEGSAAQQAGGNDKQSPVMSNMGDFSIPGLADWLHDVEKHHWFLVSDAAGIVRGFVSEVDWLTIVAALLFVGTFFVLWRSAFGLRLRSCGESPVAAESLGVNVYTYKYAAVVVSGALAGLGGAFLAIGTHMYSDGQTGGRGYIGLATMISGNWRPGGVAMSAGLFGFMDSLQLRSGGPTVHALLLLIAVLLVGLAVFRYRGGKVKAAGVAAVVAVALFVWFSLTDTVPLEFVDATPYVVTLLVLSLFSQRLRMPKADGKPYRKGQGK
;
A
#
# COMPACT_ATOMS: atom_id res chain seq x y z
N MET A 1 50.46 -26.52 26.31
CA MET A 1 49.94 -25.17 25.99
C MET A 1 49.73 -25.07 24.48
N SER A 2 48.66 -25.69 23.99
CA SER A 2 47.52 -25.06 23.29
C SER A 2 47.84 -24.38 21.95
N THR A 3 48.08 -25.22 20.93
CA THR A 3 47.90 -24.93 19.49
C THR A 3 46.47 -24.54 19.11
N THR A 4 45.53 -24.58 20.07
CA THR A 4 44.11 -24.25 19.91
C THR A 4 43.83 -22.75 19.93
N PHE A 5 44.71 -21.94 20.53
CA PHE A 5 44.52 -20.50 20.64
C PHE A 5 44.89 -19.75 19.35
N THR A 6 45.87 -20.26 18.61
CA THR A 6 46.33 -19.66 17.35
C THR A 6 45.40 -19.95 16.17
N SER A 7 44.76 -21.13 16.13
CA SER A 7 43.76 -21.43 15.09
C SER A 7 42.47 -20.63 15.26
N GLY A 8 42.02 -20.42 16.50
CA GLY A 8 40.82 -19.62 16.79
C GLY A 8 40.97 -18.13 16.49
N LEU A 9 42.19 -17.58 16.57
CA LEU A 9 42.48 -16.19 16.24
C LEU A 9 42.62 -15.99 14.73
N ALA A 10 43.21 -16.96 14.01
CA ALA A 10 43.31 -16.93 12.56
C ALA A 10 41.94 -16.97 11.88
N ASP A 11 41.01 -17.78 12.38
CA ASP A 11 39.63 -17.85 11.88
C ASP A 11 38.83 -16.55 12.12
N ARG A 12 39.16 -15.80 13.18
CA ARG A 12 38.53 -14.50 13.48
C ARG A 12 39.09 -13.37 12.62
N LEU A 13 40.36 -13.46 12.22
CA LEU A 13 41.04 -12.47 11.38
C LEU A 13 40.84 -12.73 9.87
N SER A 14 40.49 -13.96 9.46
CA SER A 14 40.33 -14.31 8.04
C SER A 14 39.04 -13.78 7.39
N GLY A 15 38.18 -13.05 8.10
CA GLY A 15 36.95 -12.49 7.53
C GLY A 15 36.01 -13.52 6.90
N LYS A 16 36.12 -14.82 7.24
CA LYS A 16 35.17 -15.83 6.81
C LYS A 16 33.89 -15.64 7.60
N ASN A 17 33.03 -14.79 7.04
CA ASN A 17 31.65 -14.61 7.43
C ASN A 17 30.99 -15.99 7.59
N LYS A 18 30.84 -16.46 8.83
CA LYS A 18 30.07 -17.67 9.14
C LYS A 18 28.61 -17.36 8.82
N GLY A 19 28.15 -17.90 7.71
CA GLY A 19 26.73 -17.98 7.37
C GLY A 19 26.18 -16.78 6.62
N ASP A 20 26.72 -16.49 5.43
CA ASP A 20 25.85 -15.96 4.38
C ASP A 20 24.92 -17.11 3.97
N GLY A 21 23.87 -17.31 4.77
CA GLY A 21 22.84 -18.31 4.54
C GLY A 21 22.21 -18.03 3.20
N GLY A 22 22.70 -18.73 2.17
CA GLY A 22 22.31 -18.56 0.78
C GLY A 22 20.80 -18.40 0.68
N LYS A 23 20.39 -17.28 0.10
CA LYS A 23 19.00 -16.89 -0.14
C LYS A 23 18.26 -18.07 -0.77
N ARG A 24 17.53 -18.86 0.02
CA ARG A 24 16.50 -19.75 -0.54
C ARG A 24 15.40 -18.84 -1.06
N LYS A 25 15.54 -18.41 -2.32
CA LYS A 25 14.42 -17.83 -3.07
C LYS A 25 13.30 -18.88 -2.99
N LEU A 26 12.13 -18.49 -2.49
CA LEU A 26 10.96 -19.37 -2.49
C LEU A 26 10.74 -19.80 -3.95
N SER A 27 10.72 -21.11 -4.19
CA SER A 27 10.47 -21.61 -5.54
C SER A 27 9.02 -21.34 -5.90
N TYR A 28 8.72 -21.19 -7.20
CA TYR A 28 7.35 -21.01 -7.68
C TYR A 28 6.38 -22.07 -7.12
N PRO A 29 6.73 -23.37 -7.05
CA PRO A 29 5.88 -24.37 -6.40
C PRO A 29 5.52 -24.04 -4.95
N VAL A 30 6.46 -23.52 -4.15
CA VAL A 30 6.19 -23.18 -2.75
C VAL A 30 5.24 -21.99 -2.64
N ILE A 31 5.36 -21.00 -3.53
CA ILE A 31 4.44 -19.87 -3.58
C ILE A 31 3.03 -20.35 -3.97
N MET A 32 2.92 -21.20 -4.98
CA MET A 32 1.65 -21.78 -5.41
C MET A 32 0.98 -22.62 -4.33
N LEU A 33 1.76 -23.43 -3.59
CA LEU A 33 1.24 -24.17 -2.43
C LEU A 33 0.78 -23.23 -1.31
N GLY A 34 1.46 -22.11 -1.09
CA GLY A 34 1.04 -21.09 -0.14
C GLY A 34 -0.29 -20.45 -0.52
N VAL A 35 -0.46 -20.07 -1.79
CA VAL A 35 -1.71 -19.52 -2.33
C VAL A 35 -2.85 -20.54 -2.25
N ALA A 36 -2.60 -21.79 -2.66
CA ALA A 36 -3.57 -22.87 -2.57
C ALA A 36 -3.99 -23.14 -1.12
N GLY A 37 -3.02 -23.17 -0.19
CA GLY A 37 -3.30 -23.32 1.23
C GLY A 37 -4.15 -22.17 1.80
N ALA A 38 -3.86 -20.93 1.41
CA ALA A 38 -4.66 -19.78 1.81
C ALA A 38 -6.10 -19.85 1.26
N LEU A 39 -6.26 -20.24 -0.01
CA LEU A 39 -7.58 -20.43 -0.61
C LEU A 39 -8.37 -21.53 0.11
N ILE A 40 -7.75 -22.69 0.37
CA ILE A 40 -8.37 -23.79 1.10
C ILE A 40 -8.83 -23.34 2.50
N LEU A 41 -8.00 -22.56 3.21
CA LEU A 41 -8.35 -22.04 4.53
C LEU A 41 -9.54 -21.07 4.47
N LEU A 42 -9.57 -20.17 3.50
CA LEU A 42 -10.69 -19.23 3.31
C LEU A 42 -11.98 -19.97 2.90
N SER A 43 -11.88 -20.93 1.98
CA SER A 43 -12.99 -21.81 1.57
C SER A 43 -13.55 -22.62 2.74
N ALA A 44 -12.66 -23.20 3.56
CA ALA A 44 -13.05 -23.93 4.75
C ALA A 44 -13.72 -23.02 5.77
N LEU A 45 -13.18 -21.81 5.97
CA LEU A 45 -13.77 -20.84 6.87
C LEU A 45 -15.18 -20.46 6.42
N ARG A 46 -15.36 -20.08 5.16
CA ARG A 46 -16.67 -19.79 4.56
C ARG A 46 -17.64 -20.96 4.74
N ALA A 47 -17.19 -22.20 4.48
CA ALA A 47 -18.04 -23.39 4.60
C ALA A 47 -18.45 -23.69 6.06
N ILE A 48 -17.60 -23.38 7.04
CA ILE A 48 -17.88 -23.61 8.47
C ILE A 48 -18.76 -22.49 9.04
N THR A 49 -18.46 -21.23 8.71
CA THR A 49 -19.11 -20.06 9.33
C THR A 49 -20.29 -19.51 8.54
N GLY A 50 -20.48 -19.95 7.29
CA GLY A 50 -21.49 -19.39 6.39
C GLY A 50 -21.17 -17.97 5.89
N ALA A 51 -19.99 -17.43 6.19
CA ALA A 51 -19.58 -16.08 5.81
C ALA A 51 -19.20 -16.00 4.32
N ASN A 52 -20.21 -16.03 3.45
CA ASN A 52 -20.07 -16.04 2.00
C ASN A 52 -19.35 -14.81 1.44
N ASP A 53 -19.40 -13.68 2.14
CA ASP A 53 -18.71 -12.46 1.72
C ASP A 53 -17.17 -12.59 1.75
N LEU A 54 -16.60 -13.51 2.55
CA LEU A 54 -15.14 -13.66 2.65
C LEU A 54 -14.45 -13.98 1.31
N THR A 55 -15.12 -14.76 0.46
CA THR A 55 -14.64 -15.20 -0.84
C THR A 55 -15.47 -14.66 -1.99
N GLY A 56 -16.46 -13.79 -1.68
CA GLY A 56 -17.36 -13.20 -2.66
C GLY A 56 -16.69 -12.15 -3.54
N SER A 57 -17.18 -12.02 -4.77
CA SER A 57 -16.63 -11.09 -5.76
C SER A 57 -16.67 -9.65 -5.29
N GLY A 58 -17.71 -9.28 -4.56
CA GLY A 58 -17.87 -7.93 -4.05
C GLY A 58 -16.82 -7.57 -2.99
N GLN A 59 -16.41 -8.52 -2.14
CA GLN A 59 -15.34 -8.31 -1.17
C GLN A 59 -14.00 -8.07 -1.88
N PHE A 60 -13.68 -8.87 -2.90
CA PHE A 60 -12.44 -8.71 -3.66
C PHE A 60 -12.44 -7.46 -4.57
N GLY A 61 -13.58 -7.09 -5.14
CA GLY A 61 -13.74 -5.84 -5.89
C GLY A 61 -13.54 -4.61 -5.00
N SER A 62 -14.19 -4.56 -3.82
CA SER A 62 -13.98 -3.48 -2.85
C SER A 62 -12.58 -3.48 -2.27
N ALA A 63 -11.98 -4.65 -2.04
CA ALA A 63 -10.59 -4.79 -1.61
C ALA A 63 -9.63 -4.17 -2.63
N LEU A 64 -9.88 -4.41 -3.91
CA LEU A 64 -9.10 -3.83 -5.00
C LEU A 64 -9.25 -2.30 -5.04
N ALA A 65 -10.48 -1.79 -4.98
CA ALA A 65 -10.76 -0.36 -4.94
C ALA A 65 -10.08 0.34 -3.75
N ALA A 66 -10.06 -0.29 -2.58
CA ALA A 66 -9.35 0.23 -1.40
C ALA A 66 -7.83 0.12 -1.52
N ALA A 67 -7.31 -0.93 -2.17
CA ALA A 67 -5.88 -1.16 -2.34
C ALA A 67 -5.22 -0.19 -3.31
N VAL A 68 -5.90 0.23 -4.38
CA VAL A 68 -5.35 1.09 -5.43
C VAL A 68 -4.78 2.42 -4.91
N PRO A 69 -5.51 3.27 -4.17
CA PRO A 69 -5.00 4.55 -3.70
C PRO A 69 -3.82 4.38 -2.73
N ILE A 70 -3.87 3.35 -1.86
CA ILE A 70 -2.77 2.99 -0.95
C ILE A 70 -1.53 2.55 -1.74
N GLY A 71 -1.74 1.69 -2.75
CA GLY A 71 -0.70 1.18 -3.62
C GLY A 71 -0.04 2.28 -4.45
N LEU A 72 -0.81 3.24 -4.97
CA LEU A 72 -0.29 4.39 -5.70
C LEU A 72 0.56 5.29 -4.79
N ALA A 73 0.13 5.54 -3.56
CA ALA A 73 0.95 6.26 -2.57
C ALA A 73 2.25 5.51 -2.25
N GLY A 74 2.18 4.19 -2.00
CA GLY A 74 3.36 3.35 -1.76
C GLY A 74 4.31 3.26 -2.96
N LEU A 75 3.76 3.23 -4.17
CA LEU A 75 4.54 3.30 -5.41
C LEU A 75 5.21 4.66 -5.55
N GLY A 76 4.52 5.75 -5.17
CA GLY A 76 5.10 7.08 -5.09
C GLY A 76 6.31 7.12 -4.13
N GLY A 77 6.12 6.68 -2.89
CA GLY A 77 7.21 6.56 -1.91
C GLY A 77 8.39 5.75 -2.45
N LEU A 78 8.11 4.64 -3.14
CA LEU A 78 9.12 3.80 -3.75
C LEU A 78 10.01 4.58 -4.73
N TRP A 79 9.44 5.44 -5.57
CA TRP A 79 10.20 6.28 -6.49
C TRP A 79 11.15 7.22 -5.75
N SER A 80 10.61 7.97 -4.78
CA SER A 80 11.37 8.96 -4.00
C SER A 80 12.52 8.32 -3.22
N GLU A 81 12.23 7.28 -2.43
CA GLU A 81 13.22 6.66 -1.55
C GLU A 81 14.27 5.89 -2.33
N ARG A 82 13.93 5.31 -3.49
CA ARG A 82 14.93 4.70 -4.38
C ARG A 82 15.94 5.72 -4.91
N ALA A 83 15.62 7.01 -4.95
CA ALA A 83 16.56 8.09 -5.25
C ALA A 83 17.26 8.67 -4.00
N GLY A 84 16.93 8.17 -2.81
CA GLY A 84 17.50 8.60 -1.53
C GLY A 84 16.86 9.88 -0.98
N VAL A 85 15.56 10.06 -1.20
CA VAL A 85 14.76 11.12 -0.58
C VAL A 85 13.56 10.50 0.12
N VAL A 86 13.48 10.66 1.43
CA VAL A 86 12.36 10.18 2.25
C VAL A 86 11.16 11.08 1.99
N ASN A 87 9.99 10.49 1.77
CA ASN A 87 8.78 11.26 1.45
C ASN A 87 7.64 10.98 2.43
N ILE A 88 7.75 11.51 3.65
CA ILE A 88 6.64 11.50 4.61
C ILE A 88 5.46 12.38 4.14
N GLY A 89 5.69 13.24 3.15
CA GLY A 89 4.73 14.16 2.56
C GLY A 89 3.68 13.53 1.63
N LEU A 90 3.68 12.20 1.46
CA LEU A 90 2.75 11.51 0.54
C LEU A 90 1.28 11.76 0.87
N GLU A 91 0.92 11.86 2.16
CA GLU A 91 -0.44 12.17 2.59
C GLU A 91 -0.88 13.54 2.05
N GLY A 92 -0.04 14.57 2.20
CA GLY A 92 -0.31 15.90 1.67
C GLY A 92 -0.38 15.92 0.14
N MET A 93 0.46 15.15 -0.54
CA MET A 93 0.40 15.01 -2.00
C MET A 93 -0.91 14.33 -2.45
N MET A 94 -1.42 13.36 -1.68
CA MET A 94 -2.76 12.79 -1.91
C MET A 94 -3.85 13.83 -1.68
N MET A 95 -3.78 14.65 -0.62
CA MET A 95 -4.77 15.70 -0.34
C MET A 95 -4.83 16.72 -1.48
N LEU A 96 -3.67 17.21 -1.95
CA LEU A 96 -3.59 18.12 -3.08
C LEU A 96 -4.16 17.49 -4.35
N GLY A 97 -3.91 16.20 -4.58
CA GLY A 97 -4.46 15.47 -5.71
C GLY A 97 -5.97 15.29 -5.65
N ALA A 98 -6.50 14.90 -4.49
CA ALA A 98 -7.94 14.77 -4.22
C ALA A 98 -8.68 16.08 -4.46
N PHE A 99 -8.17 17.18 -3.91
CA PHE A 99 -8.73 18.51 -4.08
C PHE A 99 -8.70 18.97 -5.54
N SER A 100 -7.56 18.82 -6.22
CA SER A 100 -7.42 19.20 -7.63
C SER A 100 -8.36 18.39 -8.53
N ALA A 101 -8.55 17.10 -8.22
CA ALA A 101 -9.49 16.23 -8.90
C ALA A 101 -10.94 16.69 -8.68
N GLY A 102 -11.34 17.01 -7.44
CA GLY A 102 -12.65 17.60 -7.16
C GLY A 102 -12.88 18.88 -7.95
N TRP A 103 -11.94 19.82 -7.86
CA TRP A 103 -12.04 21.14 -8.50
C TRP A 103 -12.21 21.07 -10.02
N MET A 104 -11.42 20.25 -10.70
CA MET A 104 -11.52 20.12 -12.16
C MET A 104 -12.59 19.13 -12.60
N GLY A 105 -12.86 18.12 -11.78
CA GLY A 105 -13.76 17.01 -12.12
C GLY A 105 -15.20 17.42 -12.28
N TRP A 106 -15.72 18.28 -11.39
CA TRP A 106 -17.12 18.71 -11.48
C TRP A 106 -17.40 19.58 -12.72
N GLN A 107 -16.38 20.21 -13.29
CA GLN A 107 -16.50 21.10 -14.45
C GLN A 107 -16.20 20.38 -15.78
N HIS A 108 -15.27 19.43 -15.76
CA HIS A 108 -14.69 18.86 -16.99
C HIS A 108 -14.75 17.32 -17.05
N GLY A 109 -15.30 16.69 -16.02
CA GLY A 109 -15.45 15.25 -15.94
C GLY A 109 -14.23 14.52 -15.34
N PRO A 110 -14.36 13.20 -15.15
CA PRO A 110 -13.49 12.42 -14.26
C PRO A 110 -12.09 12.17 -14.83
N TRP A 111 -11.91 12.17 -16.16
CA TRP A 111 -10.58 12.04 -16.77
C TRP A 111 -9.72 13.29 -16.53
N VAL A 112 -10.33 14.46 -16.62
CA VAL A 112 -9.66 15.73 -16.28
C VAL A 112 -9.41 15.80 -14.78
N ALA A 113 -10.32 15.26 -13.96
CA ALA A 113 -10.09 15.10 -12.52
C ALA A 113 -8.82 14.28 -12.23
N ALA A 114 -8.64 13.14 -12.90
CA ALA A 114 -7.46 12.29 -12.73
C ALA A 114 -6.17 13.02 -13.12
N ALA A 115 -6.17 13.71 -14.26
CA ALA A 115 -5.03 14.51 -14.72
C ALA A 115 -4.72 15.67 -13.77
N ALA A 116 -5.75 16.38 -13.29
CA ALA A 116 -5.60 17.47 -12.33
C ALA A 116 -5.03 16.95 -11.00
N GLY A 117 -5.47 15.78 -10.53
CA GLY A 117 -4.94 15.18 -9.32
C GLY A 117 -3.46 14.76 -9.44
N VAL A 118 -3.06 14.23 -10.60
CA VAL A 118 -1.64 13.98 -10.93
C VAL A 118 -0.82 15.27 -10.83
N VAL A 119 -1.32 16.36 -11.42
CA VAL A 119 -0.65 17.67 -11.38
C VAL A 119 -0.57 18.22 -9.95
N GLY A 120 -1.67 18.19 -9.21
CA GLY A 120 -1.73 18.66 -7.82
C GLY A 120 -0.72 17.95 -6.91
N GLY A 121 -0.65 16.61 -7.01
CA GLY A 121 0.35 15.84 -6.28
C GLY A 121 1.77 16.09 -6.77
N ALA A 122 2.00 16.22 -8.08
CA ALA A 122 3.31 16.53 -8.65
C ALA A 122 3.86 17.89 -8.18
N LEU A 123 3.00 18.90 -8.04
CA LEU A 123 3.36 20.20 -7.47
C LEU A 123 3.77 20.09 -5.99
N GLY A 124 3.06 19.28 -5.20
CA GLY A 124 3.49 18.96 -3.83
C GLY A 124 4.83 18.23 -3.80
N GLY A 125 5.03 17.26 -4.71
CA GLY A 125 6.32 16.59 -4.92
C GLY A 125 7.45 17.56 -5.29
N LEU A 126 7.19 18.52 -6.18
CA LEU A 126 8.15 19.54 -6.56
C LEU A 126 8.52 20.43 -5.36
N LEU A 127 7.54 20.86 -4.56
CA LEU A 127 7.79 21.67 -3.36
C LEU A 127 8.68 20.90 -2.35
N HIS A 128 8.34 19.64 -2.09
CA HIS A 128 9.15 18.77 -1.22
C HIS A 128 10.57 18.56 -1.78
N ALA A 129 10.70 18.39 -3.10
CA ALA A 129 12.00 18.28 -3.77
C ALA A 129 12.82 19.57 -3.63
N ILE A 130 12.21 20.75 -3.78
CA ILE A 130 12.90 22.03 -3.60
C ILE A 130 13.47 22.14 -2.18
N ALA A 131 12.66 21.84 -1.17
CA ALA A 131 13.09 21.88 0.23
C ALA A 131 14.21 20.86 0.52
N THR A 132 14.02 19.60 0.13
CA THR A 132 14.93 18.51 0.51
C THR A 132 16.17 18.42 -0.38
N VAL A 133 16.03 18.63 -1.68
CA VAL A 133 17.10 18.42 -2.66
C VAL A 133 17.92 19.68 -2.88
N THR A 134 17.29 20.86 -3.01
CA THR A 134 18.03 22.13 -3.18
C THR A 134 18.48 22.69 -1.84
N PHE A 135 17.57 22.82 -0.87
CA PHE A 135 17.89 23.45 0.41
C PHE A 135 18.47 22.48 1.45
N ASN A 136 18.52 21.18 1.16
CA ASN A 136 18.99 20.15 2.10
C ASN A 136 18.27 20.19 3.46
N VAL A 137 16.99 20.54 3.46
CA VAL A 137 16.14 20.46 4.66
C VAL A 137 15.96 19.00 5.04
N ASP A 138 15.85 18.72 6.34
CA ASP A 138 15.52 17.38 6.83
C ASP A 138 14.23 16.87 6.18
N HIS A 139 14.29 15.65 5.63
CA HIS A 139 13.21 15.10 4.84
C HIS A 139 11.94 14.84 5.65
N ILE A 140 12.09 14.50 6.95
CA ILE A 140 10.95 14.25 7.84
C ILE A 140 10.27 15.58 8.15
N ILE A 141 11.04 16.61 8.50
CA ILE A 141 10.51 17.96 8.78
C ILE A 141 9.79 18.51 7.54
N SER A 142 10.42 18.44 6.36
CA SER A 142 9.81 18.88 5.11
C SER A 142 8.53 18.11 4.78
N GLY A 143 8.53 16.79 4.96
CA GLY A 143 7.37 15.95 4.70
C GLY A 143 6.19 16.22 5.65
N VAL A 144 6.45 16.38 6.94
CA VAL A 144 5.42 16.76 7.93
C VAL A 144 4.86 18.15 7.62
N ALA A 145 5.74 19.12 7.33
CA ALA A 145 5.32 20.46 6.92
C ALA A 145 4.46 20.42 5.65
N MET A 146 4.79 19.55 4.67
CA MET A 146 4.00 19.38 3.47
C MET A 146 2.59 18.86 3.77
N ASN A 147 2.44 17.89 4.68
CA ASN A 147 1.12 17.37 5.06
C ASN A 147 0.25 18.45 5.72
N ILE A 148 0.82 19.26 6.62
CA ILE A 148 0.13 20.37 7.27
C ILE A 148 -0.26 21.44 6.26
N LEU A 149 0.66 21.80 5.37
CA LEU A 149 0.43 22.81 4.33
C LEU A 149 -0.67 22.36 3.37
N ALA A 150 -0.63 21.11 2.91
CA ALA A 150 -1.64 20.55 2.01
C ALA A 150 -3.03 20.63 2.64
N LEU A 151 -3.18 20.20 3.90
CA LEU A 151 -4.46 20.27 4.61
C LEU A 151 -5.01 21.71 4.67
N GLY A 152 -4.16 22.67 5.03
CA GLY A 152 -4.55 24.08 5.09
C GLY A 152 -4.92 24.65 3.72
N ILE A 153 -4.15 24.34 2.69
CA ILE A 153 -4.40 24.77 1.31
C ILE A 153 -5.73 24.22 0.78
N THR A 154 -5.97 22.91 0.93
CA THR A 154 -7.19 22.29 0.39
C THR A 154 -8.44 22.78 1.11
N GLN A 155 -8.41 22.94 2.44
CA GLN A 155 -9.53 23.50 3.20
C GLN A 155 -9.79 24.97 2.86
N TYR A 156 -8.73 25.78 2.75
CA TYR A 156 -8.87 27.18 2.37
C TYR A 156 -9.52 27.33 0.98
N PHE A 157 -9.03 26.58 -0.01
CA PHE A 157 -9.59 26.66 -1.36
C PHE A 157 -10.96 25.97 -1.48
N ALA A 158 -11.27 24.93 -0.71
CA ALA A 158 -12.62 24.35 -0.67
C ALA A 158 -13.65 25.40 -0.22
N LYS A 159 -13.34 26.13 0.85
CA LYS A 159 -14.16 27.28 1.29
C LYS A 159 -14.28 28.37 0.22
N LEU A 160 -13.18 28.72 -0.43
CA LEU A 160 -13.17 29.79 -1.43
C LEU A 160 -13.88 29.41 -2.74
N TRP A 161 -13.75 28.16 -3.20
CA TRP A 161 -14.19 27.74 -4.54
C TRP A 161 -15.48 26.93 -4.54
N PHE A 162 -15.80 26.22 -3.46
CA PHE A 162 -17.03 25.41 -3.36
C PHE A 162 -18.03 26.00 -2.36
N GLY A 163 -17.53 26.63 -1.29
CA GLY A 163 -18.33 27.20 -0.20
C GLY A 163 -18.78 28.64 -0.39
N ALA A 164 -18.28 29.34 -1.40
CA ALA A 164 -18.60 30.75 -1.62
C ALA A 164 -20.10 30.97 -1.85
N GLU A 165 -20.72 31.82 -1.03
CA GLU A 165 -22.15 32.10 -1.06
C GLU A 165 -22.60 32.60 -2.45
N GLY A 166 -23.62 31.95 -3.01
CA GLY A 166 -24.18 32.28 -4.31
C GLY A 166 -23.35 31.81 -5.52
N SER A 167 -22.19 31.17 -5.31
CA SER A 167 -21.37 30.65 -6.40
C SER A 167 -22.04 29.49 -7.14
N ALA A 168 -21.67 29.29 -8.41
CA ALA A 168 -22.16 28.16 -9.21
C ALA A 168 -21.83 26.81 -8.57
N ALA A 169 -20.67 26.69 -7.92
CA ALA A 169 -20.27 25.49 -7.21
C ALA A 169 -21.19 25.21 -6.01
N GLN A 170 -21.49 26.23 -5.19
CA GLN A 170 -22.41 26.05 -4.06
C GLN A 170 -23.82 25.65 -4.52
N GLN A 171 -24.32 26.28 -5.59
CA GLN A 171 -25.61 25.92 -6.18
C GLN A 171 -25.64 24.49 -6.73
N ALA A 172 -24.50 23.97 -7.18
CA ALA A 172 -24.32 22.59 -7.64
C ALA A 172 -24.05 21.59 -6.49
N GLY A 173 -24.21 21.99 -5.22
CA GLY A 173 -24.08 21.12 -4.04
C GLY A 173 -22.71 21.15 -3.35
N GLY A 174 -21.80 22.03 -3.78
CA GLY A 174 -20.52 22.28 -3.11
C GLY A 174 -20.70 23.01 -1.77
N ASN A 175 -19.74 22.85 -0.86
CA ASN A 175 -19.65 23.61 0.39
C ASN A 175 -18.18 23.72 0.87
N ASP A 176 -17.95 24.34 2.03
CA ASP A 176 -16.61 24.53 2.61
C ASP A 176 -15.75 23.26 2.75
N LYS A 177 -16.36 22.08 2.68
CA LYS A 177 -15.72 20.78 2.88
C LYS A 177 -15.84 19.82 1.71
N GLN A 178 -16.56 20.17 0.64
CA GLN A 178 -16.74 19.26 -0.49
C GLN A 178 -16.94 19.98 -1.83
N SER A 179 -16.47 19.38 -2.91
CA SER A 179 -16.78 19.87 -4.26
C SER A 179 -18.21 19.51 -4.67
N PRO A 180 -18.74 20.14 -5.73
CA PRO A 180 -19.89 19.61 -6.44
C PRO A 180 -19.61 18.19 -6.97
N VAL A 181 -20.68 17.49 -7.31
CA VAL A 181 -20.61 16.13 -7.86
C VAL A 181 -20.05 16.19 -9.29
N MET A 182 -19.11 15.30 -9.60
CA MET A 182 -18.59 15.07 -10.95
C MET A 182 -19.28 13.87 -11.63
N SER A 183 -19.21 13.81 -12.96
CA SER A 183 -19.76 12.69 -13.71
C SER A 183 -19.02 11.38 -13.45
N ASN A 184 -19.71 10.26 -13.64
CA ASN A 184 -19.14 8.92 -13.46
C ASN A 184 -18.11 8.61 -14.57
N MET A 185 -16.97 8.01 -14.21
CA MET A 185 -15.94 7.56 -15.16
C MET A 185 -16.34 6.29 -15.91
N GLY A 186 -17.32 5.55 -15.39
CA GLY A 186 -17.69 4.23 -15.85
C GLY A 186 -16.72 3.16 -15.37
N ASP A 187 -17.20 1.93 -15.36
CA ASP A 187 -16.50 0.72 -14.97
C ASP A 187 -16.24 -0.18 -16.19
N PHE A 188 -15.36 -1.14 -16.01
CA PHE A 188 -15.01 -2.14 -17.01
C PHE A 188 -15.29 -3.54 -16.47
N SER A 189 -16.05 -4.31 -17.24
CA SER A 189 -16.29 -5.74 -16.99
C SER A 189 -15.90 -6.55 -18.24
N ILE A 190 -15.29 -7.72 -18.04
CA ILE A 190 -15.00 -8.64 -19.16
C ILE A 190 -16.29 -9.37 -19.55
N PRO A 191 -16.89 -9.07 -20.73
CA PRO A 191 -18.17 -9.64 -21.11
C PRO A 191 -18.11 -11.17 -21.22
N GLY A 192 -19.15 -11.86 -20.76
CA GLY A 192 -19.23 -13.33 -20.75
C GLY A 192 -18.43 -14.00 -19.64
N LEU A 193 -17.19 -13.56 -19.37
CA LEU A 193 -16.41 -14.10 -18.26
C LEU A 193 -17.01 -13.71 -16.90
N ALA A 194 -17.39 -12.43 -16.73
CA ALA A 194 -17.98 -11.96 -15.48
C ALA A 194 -19.32 -12.67 -15.17
N ASP A 195 -20.16 -12.88 -16.19
CA ASP A 195 -21.44 -13.57 -16.07
C ASP A 195 -21.24 -15.05 -15.74
N TRP A 196 -20.32 -15.73 -16.46
CA TRP A 196 -20.00 -17.13 -16.18
C TRP A 196 -19.47 -17.34 -14.76
N LEU A 197 -18.57 -16.48 -14.30
CA LEU A 197 -18.06 -16.55 -12.93
C LEU A 197 -19.15 -16.29 -11.88
N HIS A 198 -20.10 -15.40 -12.18
CA HIS A 198 -21.23 -15.11 -11.31
C HIS A 198 -22.12 -16.34 -11.11
N ASP A 199 -22.39 -17.08 -12.19
CA ASP A 199 -23.17 -18.31 -12.10
C ASP A 199 -22.44 -19.37 -11.28
N VAL A 200 -21.13 -19.53 -11.47
CA VAL A 200 -20.32 -20.47 -10.65
C VAL A 200 -20.25 -20.05 -9.18
N GLU A 201 -20.15 -18.75 -8.90
CA GLU A 201 -20.12 -18.19 -7.54
C GLU A 201 -21.39 -18.54 -6.74
N LYS A 202 -22.58 -18.44 -7.35
CA LYS A 202 -23.89 -18.75 -6.72
C LYS A 202 -24.05 -20.19 -6.25
N HIS A 203 -23.29 -21.13 -6.80
CA HIS A 203 -23.41 -22.54 -6.43
C HIS A 203 -22.78 -22.87 -5.07
N HIS A 204 -21.97 -21.96 -4.50
CA HIS A 204 -21.28 -22.14 -3.23
C HIS A 204 -20.51 -23.47 -3.08
N TRP A 205 -20.03 -24.03 -4.19
CA TRP A 205 -19.16 -25.19 -4.19
C TRP A 205 -17.86 -24.86 -3.46
N PHE A 206 -17.41 -25.81 -2.64
CA PHE A 206 -16.15 -25.67 -1.92
C PHE A 206 -15.01 -25.46 -2.92
N LEU A 207 -14.20 -24.42 -2.70
CA LEU A 207 -13.03 -24.04 -3.50
C LEU A 207 -13.37 -23.47 -4.89
N VAL A 208 -14.26 -24.11 -5.66
CA VAL A 208 -14.59 -23.69 -7.03
C VAL A 208 -15.36 -22.36 -7.03
N SER A 209 -16.43 -22.25 -6.24
CA SER A 209 -17.19 -20.99 -6.16
C SER A 209 -16.39 -19.88 -5.46
N ASP A 210 -15.48 -20.24 -4.56
CA ASP A 210 -14.58 -19.28 -3.90
C ASP A 210 -13.57 -18.70 -4.87
N ALA A 211 -12.92 -19.56 -5.66
CA ALA A 211 -12.02 -19.13 -6.72
C ALA A 211 -12.76 -18.28 -7.76
N ALA A 212 -14.00 -18.67 -8.10
CA ALA A 212 -14.82 -17.90 -9.04
C ALA A 212 -15.17 -16.51 -8.51
N GLY A 213 -15.59 -16.41 -7.24
CA GLY A 213 -15.85 -15.12 -6.57
C GLY A 213 -14.62 -14.23 -6.56
N ILE A 214 -13.46 -14.75 -6.13
CA ILE A 214 -12.18 -14.03 -6.12
C ILE A 214 -11.84 -13.51 -7.53
N VAL A 215 -11.86 -14.38 -8.54
CA VAL A 215 -11.51 -13.99 -9.92
C VAL A 215 -12.51 -12.96 -10.45
N ARG A 216 -13.81 -13.14 -10.19
CA ARG A 216 -14.86 -12.20 -10.60
C ARG A 216 -14.63 -10.81 -10.04
N GLY A 217 -14.20 -10.70 -8.78
CA GLY A 217 -13.88 -9.42 -8.14
C GLY A 217 -12.77 -8.63 -8.85
N PHE A 218 -11.93 -9.28 -9.65
CA PHE A 218 -10.88 -8.63 -10.45
C PHE A 218 -11.28 -8.35 -11.91
N VAL A 219 -12.45 -8.80 -12.37
CA VAL A 219 -12.86 -8.70 -13.79
C VAL A 219 -14.27 -8.15 -14.00
N SER A 220 -15.02 -7.90 -12.91
CA SER A 220 -16.37 -7.33 -12.90
C SER A 220 -16.33 -5.98 -12.20
N GLU A 221 -16.95 -4.97 -12.81
CA GLU A 221 -17.09 -3.61 -12.28
C GLU A 221 -15.76 -2.97 -11.85
N VAL A 222 -14.72 -3.16 -12.67
CA VAL A 222 -13.37 -2.65 -12.37
C VAL A 222 -13.22 -1.23 -12.89
N ASP A 223 -12.89 -0.29 -12.00
CA ASP A 223 -12.64 1.10 -12.39
C ASP A 223 -11.50 1.23 -13.40
N TRP A 224 -11.65 2.14 -14.37
CA TRP A 224 -10.59 2.43 -15.35
C TRP A 224 -9.26 2.84 -14.71
N LEU A 225 -9.31 3.60 -13.60
CA LEU A 225 -8.11 3.99 -12.88
C LEU A 225 -7.41 2.82 -12.18
N THR A 226 -8.12 1.75 -11.84
CA THR A 226 -7.51 0.53 -11.31
C THR A 226 -6.64 -0.13 -12.39
N ILE A 227 -7.08 -0.13 -13.64
CA ILE A 227 -6.30 -0.63 -14.78
C ILE A 227 -5.07 0.26 -15.01
N VAL A 228 -5.25 1.59 -14.98
CA VAL A 228 -4.13 2.54 -15.07
C VAL A 228 -3.12 2.30 -13.94
N ALA A 229 -3.58 2.11 -12.70
CA ALA A 229 -2.72 1.82 -11.56
C ALA A 229 -1.94 0.52 -11.76
N ALA A 230 -2.59 -0.56 -12.21
CA ALA A 230 -1.92 -1.83 -12.52
C ALA A 230 -0.82 -1.64 -13.59
N LEU A 231 -1.11 -0.88 -14.65
CA LEU A 231 -0.12 -0.51 -15.67
C LEU A 231 1.02 0.33 -15.11
N LEU A 232 0.76 1.24 -14.16
CA LEU A 232 1.80 2.05 -13.49
C LEU A 232 2.71 1.20 -12.59
N PHE A 233 2.19 0.16 -11.93
CA PHE A 233 3.00 -0.80 -11.18
C PHE A 233 3.95 -1.56 -12.10
N VAL A 234 3.44 -2.08 -13.21
CA VAL A 234 4.23 -2.78 -14.24
C VAL A 234 5.24 -1.80 -14.88
N GLY A 235 4.80 -0.62 -15.27
CA GLY A 235 5.62 0.44 -15.85
C GLY A 235 6.75 0.87 -14.91
N THR A 236 6.46 1.06 -13.62
CA THR A 236 7.48 1.38 -12.61
C THR A 236 8.52 0.27 -12.50
N PHE A 237 8.11 -1.00 -12.54
CA PHE A 237 9.05 -2.11 -12.56
C PHE A 237 10.00 -2.04 -13.76
N PHE A 238 9.46 -1.86 -14.97
CA PHE A 238 10.27 -1.75 -16.17
C PHE A 238 11.18 -0.52 -16.15
N VAL A 239 10.67 0.65 -15.76
CA VAL A 239 11.47 1.88 -15.72
C VAL A 239 12.57 1.77 -14.68
N LEU A 240 12.30 1.35 -13.44
CA LEU A 240 13.32 1.35 -12.38
C LEU A 240 14.30 0.16 -12.47
N TRP A 241 13.86 -1.01 -12.96
CA TRP A 241 14.71 -2.22 -13.02
C TRP A 241 15.21 -2.61 -14.40
N ARG A 242 14.55 -2.20 -15.48
CA ARG A 242 14.91 -2.58 -16.86
C ARG A 242 15.44 -1.43 -17.72
N SER A 243 15.54 -0.21 -17.20
CA SER A 243 16.08 0.94 -17.95
C SER A 243 17.38 1.50 -17.38
N ALA A 244 18.15 2.21 -18.22
CA ALA A 244 19.34 2.96 -17.81
C ALA A 244 19.01 4.13 -16.86
N PHE A 245 17.86 4.79 -17.07
CA PHE A 245 17.34 5.81 -16.16
C PHE A 245 17.17 5.24 -14.74
N GLY A 246 16.53 4.07 -14.63
CA GLY A 246 16.28 3.41 -13.36
C GLY A 246 17.54 2.96 -12.64
N LEU A 247 18.57 2.52 -13.37
CA LEU A 247 19.87 2.20 -12.79
C LEU A 247 20.54 3.45 -12.18
N ARG A 248 20.53 4.56 -12.91
CA ARG A 248 21.09 5.83 -12.45
C ARG A 248 20.34 6.38 -11.24
N LEU A 249 19.00 6.39 -11.29
CA LEU A 249 18.14 6.79 -10.18
C LEU A 249 18.44 5.97 -8.91
N ARG A 250 18.47 4.64 -9.01
CA ARG A 250 18.78 3.77 -7.87
C ARG A 250 20.21 3.93 -7.37
N SER A 251 21.16 4.25 -8.25
CA SER A 251 22.53 4.54 -7.87
C SER A 251 22.63 5.82 -7.03
N CYS A 252 21.82 6.84 -7.33
CA CYS A 252 21.72 8.04 -6.50
C CYS A 252 21.26 7.75 -5.07
N GLY A 253 20.33 6.79 -4.88
CA GLY A 253 19.89 6.37 -3.55
C GLY A 253 20.84 5.40 -2.82
N GLU A 254 21.70 4.68 -3.55
CA GLU A 254 22.67 3.75 -2.96
C GLU A 254 24.02 4.42 -2.63
N SER A 255 24.56 5.23 -3.55
CA SER A 255 25.78 6.02 -3.34
C SER A 255 25.80 7.22 -4.30
N PRO A 256 25.28 8.39 -3.89
CA PRO A 256 25.19 9.56 -4.77
C PRO A 256 26.57 10.10 -5.20
N VAL A 257 27.58 10.00 -4.32
CA VAL A 257 28.96 10.41 -4.63
C VAL A 257 29.58 9.54 -5.72
N ALA A 258 29.38 8.23 -5.66
CA ALA A 258 29.88 7.33 -6.71
C ALA A 258 29.12 7.54 -8.02
N ALA A 259 27.81 7.81 -7.97
CA ALA A 259 27.02 8.16 -9.15
C ALA A 259 27.54 9.45 -9.82
N GLU A 260 27.87 10.47 -9.04
CA GLU A 260 28.46 11.72 -9.53
C GLU A 260 29.81 11.48 -10.22
N SER A 261 30.70 10.65 -9.66
CA SER A 261 32.00 10.33 -10.29
C SER A 261 31.88 9.66 -11.67
N LEU A 262 30.73 9.04 -11.95
CA LEU A 262 30.39 8.42 -13.22
C LEU A 262 29.60 9.36 -14.15
N GLY A 263 29.50 10.66 -13.81
CA GLY A 263 28.84 11.68 -14.61
C GLY A 263 27.31 11.74 -14.44
N VAL A 264 26.73 11.07 -13.45
CA VAL A 264 25.28 11.13 -13.20
C VAL A 264 24.92 12.43 -12.48
N ASN A 265 24.00 13.20 -13.04
CA ASN A 265 23.46 14.39 -12.37
C ASN A 265 22.46 14.00 -11.27
N VAL A 266 22.99 13.75 -10.06
CA VAL A 266 22.21 13.29 -8.89
C VAL A 266 20.99 14.17 -8.61
N TYR A 267 21.12 15.50 -8.72
CA TYR A 267 20.02 16.42 -8.45
C TYR A 267 18.83 16.17 -9.37
N THR A 268 19.05 16.06 -10.68
CA THR A 268 17.97 15.82 -11.65
C THR A 268 17.20 14.52 -11.36
N TYR A 269 17.91 13.45 -11.00
CA TYR A 269 17.26 12.18 -10.67
C TYR A 269 16.47 12.24 -9.36
N LYS A 270 17.00 12.92 -8.32
CA LYS A 270 16.25 13.14 -7.07
C LYS A 270 15.00 13.98 -7.30
N TYR A 271 15.09 15.06 -8.08
CA TYR A 271 13.94 15.88 -8.46
C TYR A 271 12.89 15.08 -9.23
N ALA A 272 13.29 14.38 -10.30
CA ALA A 272 12.38 13.56 -11.09
C ALA A 272 11.68 12.50 -10.23
N ALA A 273 12.43 11.84 -9.33
CA ALA A 273 11.88 10.82 -8.44
C ALA A 273 10.82 11.36 -7.48
N VAL A 274 11.06 12.52 -6.85
CA VAL A 274 10.13 13.12 -5.88
C VAL A 274 8.91 13.71 -6.59
N VAL A 275 9.07 14.29 -7.78
CA VAL A 275 7.94 14.79 -8.58
C VAL A 275 7.06 13.64 -9.06
N VAL A 276 7.64 12.54 -9.57
CA VAL A 276 6.89 11.32 -9.93
C VAL A 276 6.23 10.71 -8.69
N SER A 277 6.91 10.74 -7.54
CA SER A 277 6.32 10.33 -6.27
C SER A 277 5.07 11.12 -5.93
N GLY A 278 5.12 12.44 -6.07
CA GLY A 278 3.96 13.30 -5.86
C GLY A 278 2.85 13.05 -6.88
N ALA A 279 3.20 12.86 -8.16
CA ALA A 279 2.25 12.54 -9.21
C ALA A 279 1.45 11.25 -8.93
N LEU A 280 2.14 10.19 -8.50
CA LEU A 280 1.51 8.90 -8.17
C LEU A 280 0.63 9.01 -6.91
N ALA A 281 1.11 9.70 -5.87
CA ALA A 281 0.29 9.97 -4.68
C ALA A 281 -0.93 10.83 -5.02
N GLY A 282 -0.75 11.87 -5.84
CA GLY A 282 -1.83 12.73 -6.33
C GLY A 282 -2.89 11.96 -7.10
N LEU A 283 -2.49 11.00 -7.95
CA LEU A 283 -3.42 10.08 -8.62
C LEU A 283 -4.16 9.19 -7.61
N GLY A 284 -3.50 8.73 -6.55
CA GLY A 284 -4.15 8.01 -5.45
C GLY A 284 -5.20 8.86 -4.72
N GLY A 285 -4.95 10.15 -4.53
CA GLY A 285 -5.94 11.10 -4.03
C GLY A 285 -7.09 11.33 -5.00
N ALA A 286 -6.79 11.46 -6.30
CA ALA A 286 -7.77 11.61 -7.35
C ALA A 286 -8.70 10.40 -7.46
N PHE A 287 -8.14 9.18 -7.33
CA PHE A 287 -8.90 7.93 -7.32
C PHE A 287 -10.00 7.97 -6.27
N LEU A 288 -9.68 8.44 -5.05
CA LEU A 288 -10.67 8.57 -3.97
C LEU A 288 -11.79 9.55 -4.35
N ALA A 289 -11.45 10.73 -4.88
CA ALA A 289 -12.44 11.75 -5.24
C ALA A 289 -13.34 11.30 -6.40
N ILE A 290 -12.78 10.59 -7.37
CA ILE A 290 -13.51 10.08 -8.54
C ILE A 290 -14.45 8.94 -8.11
N GLY A 291 -13.99 8.06 -7.21
CA GLY A 291 -14.80 6.96 -6.67
C GLY A 291 -16.00 7.42 -5.84
N THR A 292 -15.88 8.53 -5.12
CA THR A 292 -17.02 9.16 -4.40
C THR A 292 -17.74 10.22 -5.24
N HIS A 293 -17.33 10.43 -6.49
CA HIS A 293 -17.82 11.47 -7.40
C HIS A 293 -17.69 12.91 -6.87
N MET A 294 -16.88 13.16 -5.85
CA MET A 294 -16.61 14.50 -5.31
C MET A 294 -15.33 14.49 -4.48
N TYR A 295 -14.73 15.66 -4.31
CA TYR A 295 -13.78 15.87 -3.22
C TYR A 295 -14.54 16.03 -1.90
N SER A 296 -14.01 15.44 -0.83
CA SER A 296 -14.43 15.69 0.54
C SER A 296 -13.22 15.89 1.46
N ASP A 297 -13.33 16.82 2.39
CA ASP A 297 -12.30 17.10 3.39
C ASP A 297 -11.95 15.85 4.20
N GLY A 298 -10.66 15.55 4.29
CA GLY A 298 -10.16 14.39 5.04
C GLY A 298 -10.38 13.04 4.35
N GLN A 299 -10.85 13.00 3.09
CA GLN A 299 -11.13 11.73 2.38
C GLN A 299 -9.90 10.81 2.24
N THR A 300 -8.68 11.34 2.29
CA THR A 300 -7.44 10.56 2.19
C THR A 300 -7.29 9.62 3.38
N GLY A 301 -7.77 10.01 4.57
CA GLY A 301 -7.88 9.15 5.75
C GLY A 301 -6.55 8.55 6.22
N GLY A 302 -5.41 9.18 5.95
CA GLY A 302 -4.09 8.65 6.30
C GLY A 302 -3.56 7.57 5.37
N ARG A 303 -4.23 7.30 4.23
CA ARG A 303 -3.79 6.29 3.24
C ARG A 303 -2.40 6.59 2.65
N GLY A 304 -1.94 7.83 2.68
CA GLY A 304 -0.57 8.18 2.31
C GLY A 304 0.48 7.61 3.28
N TYR A 305 0.18 7.62 4.58
CA TYR A 305 1.01 6.99 5.60
C TYR A 305 0.98 5.46 5.49
N ILE A 306 -0.18 4.88 5.20
CA ILE A 306 -0.30 3.43 4.92
C ILE A 306 0.51 3.08 3.67
N GLY A 307 0.50 3.95 2.65
CA GLY A 307 1.34 3.84 1.46
C GLY A 307 2.82 3.65 1.79
N LEU A 308 3.37 4.45 2.72
CA LEU A 308 4.75 4.27 3.21
C LEU A 308 4.95 2.91 3.85
N ALA A 309 4.02 2.49 4.71
CA ALA A 309 4.06 1.17 5.34
C ALA A 309 4.09 0.05 4.28
N THR A 310 3.32 0.17 3.19
CA THR A 310 3.29 -0.83 2.10
C THR A 310 4.61 -0.92 1.33
N MET A 311 5.31 0.21 1.15
CA MET A 311 6.61 0.23 0.50
C MET A 311 7.69 -0.39 1.40
N ILE A 312 7.65 -0.09 2.69
CA ILE A 312 8.56 -0.64 3.69
C ILE A 312 8.36 -2.16 3.78
N SER A 313 7.14 -2.64 4.04
CA SER A 313 6.82 -4.08 4.08
C SER A 313 7.08 -4.77 2.74
N GLY A 314 6.85 -4.06 1.64
CA GLY A 314 7.14 -4.46 0.27
C GLY A 314 8.63 -4.46 -0.11
N ASN A 315 9.51 -4.11 0.83
CA ASN A 315 10.97 -4.07 0.67
C ASN A 315 11.42 -3.26 -0.56
N TRP A 316 10.79 -2.09 -0.75
CA TRP A 316 11.03 -1.18 -1.87
C TRP A 316 10.99 -1.88 -3.24
N ARG A 317 10.00 -2.75 -3.46
CA ARG A 317 9.77 -3.41 -4.76
C ARG A 317 8.31 -3.24 -5.19
N PRO A 318 8.01 -2.98 -6.47
CA PRO A 318 6.65 -2.76 -6.94
C PRO A 318 5.71 -3.93 -6.61
N GLY A 319 6.16 -5.17 -6.85
CA GLY A 319 5.37 -6.35 -6.49
C GLY A 319 5.16 -6.53 -4.98
N GLY A 320 6.13 -6.12 -4.15
CA GLY A 320 5.97 -6.14 -2.69
C GLY A 320 5.00 -5.08 -2.20
N VAL A 321 5.08 -3.87 -2.77
CA VAL A 321 4.15 -2.75 -2.52
C VAL A 321 2.72 -3.17 -2.90
N ALA A 322 2.53 -3.76 -4.09
CA ALA A 322 1.23 -4.22 -4.56
C ALA A 322 0.62 -5.30 -3.64
N MET A 323 1.42 -6.28 -3.22
CA MET A 323 0.95 -7.32 -2.28
C MET A 323 0.57 -6.73 -0.92
N SER A 324 1.37 -5.81 -0.38
CA SER A 324 1.04 -5.18 0.91
C SER A 324 -0.17 -4.26 0.79
N ALA A 325 -0.29 -3.48 -0.28
CA ALA A 325 -1.46 -2.63 -0.54
C ALA A 325 -2.73 -3.48 -0.71
N GLY A 326 -2.64 -4.63 -1.40
CA GLY A 326 -3.75 -5.59 -1.50
C GLY A 326 -4.19 -6.14 -0.14
N LEU A 327 -3.25 -6.42 0.77
CA LEU A 327 -3.58 -6.84 2.13
C LEU A 327 -4.26 -5.72 2.94
N PHE A 328 -3.78 -4.49 2.83
CA PHE A 328 -4.43 -3.34 3.47
C PHE A 328 -5.83 -3.10 2.88
N GLY A 329 -5.97 -3.08 1.55
CA GLY A 329 -7.26 -2.89 0.90
C GLY A 329 -8.27 -3.97 1.23
N PHE A 330 -7.85 -5.24 1.33
CA PHE A 330 -8.72 -6.34 1.78
C PHE A 330 -9.24 -6.13 3.20
N MET A 331 -8.41 -5.57 4.08
CA MET A 331 -8.79 -5.33 5.47
C MET A 331 -9.69 -4.10 5.61
N ASP A 332 -9.44 -3.05 4.81
CA ASP A 332 -10.33 -1.89 4.71
C ASP A 332 -11.70 -2.29 4.14
N SER A 333 -11.75 -3.19 3.15
CA SER A 333 -13.03 -3.60 2.54
C SER A 333 -13.90 -4.45 3.47
N LEU A 334 -13.30 -5.22 4.39
CA LEU A 334 -14.04 -5.95 5.42
C LEU A 334 -14.83 -5.00 6.33
N GLN A 335 -14.25 -3.84 6.66
CA GLN A 335 -14.92 -2.79 7.44
C GLN A 335 -16.08 -2.18 6.64
N LEU A 336 -15.87 -1.92 5.34
CA LEU A 336 -16.85 -1.24 4.49
C LEU A 336 -18.04 -2.12 4.07
N ARG A 337 -17.84 -3.43 3.90
CA ARG A 337 -18.87 -4.34 3.38
C ARG A 337 -19.46 -5.29 4.41
N SER A 338 -18.60 -5.98 5.16
CA SER A 338 -18.93 -7.32 5.65
C SER A 338 -19.23 -7.37 7.16
N GLY A 339 -19.08 -6.23 7.85
CA GLY A 339 -19.56 -5.97 9.21
C GLY A 339 -19.05 -6.95 10.28
N GLY A 340 -19.74 -6.97 11.42
CA GLY A 340 -19.42 -7.80 12.58
C GLY A 340 -19.35 -9.32 12.31
N PRO A 341 -20.26 -9.95 11.53
CA PRO A 341 -20.26 -11.40 11.31
C PRO A 341 -19.03 -11.92 10.54
N THR A 342 -18.56 -11.16 9.55
CA THR A 342 -17.41 -11.58 8.73
C THR A 342 -16.10 -11.41 9.48
N VAL A 343 -15.96 -10.32 10.24
CA VAL A 343 -14.83 -10.14 11.16
C VAL A 343 -14.85 -11.20 12.27
N HIS A 344 -16.03 -11.56 12.76
CA HIS A 344 -16.20 -12.66 13.70
C HIS A 344 -15.68 -13.99 13.13
N ALA A 345 -15.99 -14.32 11.86
CA ALA A 345 -15.42 -15.49 11.20
C ALA A 345 -13.88 -15.47 11.14
N LEU A 346 -13.25 -14.31 10.95
CA LEU A 346 -11.78 -14.20 10.94
C LEU A 346 -11.13 -14.55 12.28
N LEU A 347 -11.84 -14.45 13.41
CA LEU A 347 -11.33 -14.91 14.71
C LEU A 347 -10.99 -16.40 14.68
N LEU A 348 -11.85 -17.21 14.05
CA LEU A 348 -11.62 -18.64 13.89
C LEU A 348 -10.40 -18.91 12.99
N LEU A 349 -10.25 -18.16 11.90
CA LEU A 349 -9.07 -18.27 11.02
C LEU A 349 -7.78 -17.94 11.78
N ILE A 350 -7.76 -16.84 12.54
CA ILE A 350 -6.60 -16.44 13.34
C ILE A 350 -6.30 -17.49 14.41
N ALA A 351 -7.31 -18.04 15.08
CA ALA A 351 -7.13 -19.11 16.06
C ALA A 351 -6.47 -20.34 15.42
N VAL A 352 -6.95 -20.80 14.26
CA VAL A 352 -6.36 -21.94 13.52
C VAL A 352 -4.92 -21.66 13.10
N LEU A 353 -4.63 -20.46 12.58
CA LEU A 353 -3.28 -20.05 12.23
C LEU A 353 -2.33 -20.02 13.44
N LEU A 354 -2.82 -19.55 14.60
CA LEU A 354 -2.06 -19.53 15.84
C LEU A 354 -1.81 -20.93 16.41
N VAL A 355 -2.75 -21.87 16.27
CA VAL A 355 -2.51 -23.29 16.58
C VAL A 355 -1.40 -23.85 15.69
N GLY A 356 -1.47 -23.60 14.39
CA GLY A 356 -0.42 -24.01 13.44
C GLY A 356 0.95 -23.41 13.81
N LEU A 357 0.99 -22.12 14.17
CA LEU A 357 2.19 -21.44 14.65
C LEU A 357 2.70 -22.05 15.96
N ALA A 358 1.81 -22.37 16.92
CA ALA A 358 2.18 -22.98 18.19
C ALA A 358 2.87 -24.33 17.96
N VAL A 359 2.29 -25.19 17.12
CA VAL A 359 2.87 -26.48 16.74
C VAL A 359 4.23 -26.30 16.06
N PHE A 360 4.33 -25.36 15.11
CA PHE A 360 5.60 -25.07 14.43
C PHE A 360 6.69 -24.59 15.39
N ARG A 361 6.35 -23.67 16.31
CA ARG A 361 7.29 -23.14 17.32
C ARG A 361 7.69 -24.19 18.34
N TYR A 362 6.77 -25.09 18.72
CA TYR A 362 7.05 -26.22 19.61
C TYR A 362 8.04 -27.19 18.98
N ARG A 363 7.80 -27.58 17.71
CA ARG A 363 8.73 -28.42 16.93
C ARG A 363 10.10 -27.76 16.74
N GLY A 364 10.15 -26.44 16.68
CA GLY A 364 11.39 -25.65 16.65
C GLY A 364 12.07 -25.43 18.01
N GLY A 365 11.62 -26.11 19.08
CA GLY A 365 12.19 -26.01 20.43
C GLY A 365 11.84 -24.74 21.21
N LYS A 366 11.01 -23.85 20.67
CA LYS A 366 10.64 -22.57 21.29
C LYS A 366 9.37 -22.70 22.13
N VAL A 367 9.45 -23.47 23.22
CA VAL A 367 8.28 -23.86 24.05
C VAL A 367 7.50 -22.66 24.60
N LYS A 368 8.19 -21.61 25.09
CA LYS A 368 7.51 -20.41 25.61
C LYS A 368 6.67 -19.71 24.54
N ALA A 369 7.22 -19.53 23.34
CA ALA A 369 6.51 -18.90 22.22
C ALA A 369 5.34 -19.76 21.73
N ALA A 370 5.51 -21.08 21.74
CA ALA A 370 4.44 -22.02 21.43
C ALA A 370 3.29 -21.95 22.44
N GLY A 371 3.61 -21.90 23.74
CA GLY A 371 2.63 -21.77 24.82
C GLY A 371 1.83 -20.48 24.70
N VAL A 372 2.48 -19.34 24.47
CA VAL A 372 1.79 -18.06 24.25
C VAL A 372 0.84 -18.13 23.05
N ALA A 373 1.32 -18.64 21.90
CA ALA A 373 0.48 -18.77 20.72
C ALA A 373 -0.75 -19.68 20.94
N ALA A 374 -0.56 -20.80 21.67
CA ALA A 374 -1.64 -21.72 22.00
C ALA A 374 -2.69 -21.07 22.93
N VAL A 375 -2.25 -20.35 23.97
CA VAL A 375 -3.16 -19.64 24.89
C VAL A 375 -3.99 -18.59 24.14
N VAL A 376 -3.36 -17.79 23.28
CA VAL A 376 -4.07 -16.78 22.47
C VAL A 376 -5.05 -17.47 21.50
N ALA A 377 -4.65 -18.57 20.86
CA ALA A 377 -5.54 -19.33 19.99
C ALA A 377 -6.79 -19.83 20.71
N VAL A 378 -6.63 -20.38 21.93
CA VAL A 378 -7.76 -20.84 22.75
C VAL A 378 -8.65 -19.66 23.15
N ALA A 379 -8.07 -18.53 23.56
CA ALA A 379 -8.85 -17.35 23.91
C ALA A 379 -9.71 -16.83 22.73
N LEU A 380 -9.13 -16.77 21.53
CA LEU A 380 -9.87 -16.37 20.32
C LEU A 380 -10.95 -17.38 19.94
N PHE A 381 -10.67 -18.68 20.06
CA PHE A 381 -11.66 -19.72 19.79
C PHE A 381 -12.82 -19.71 20.80
N VAL A 382 -12.54 -19.47 22.08
CA VAL A 382 -13.55 -19.31 23.12
C VAL A 382 -14.40 -18.07 22.81
N TRP A 383 -13.79 -16.94 22.45
CA TRP A 383 -14.55 -15.75 22.03
C TRP A 383 -15.44 -16.06 20.82
N PHE A 384 -14.88 -16.67 19.78
CA PHE A 384 -15.64 -17.11 18.61
C PHE A 384 -16.83 -18.01 18.98
N SER A 385 -16.67 -18.93 19.94
CA SER A 385 -17.72 -19.86 20.32
C SER A 385 -18.80 -19.25 21.24
N LEU A 386 -18.49 -18.13 21.92
CA LEU A 386 -19.37 -17.48 22.89
C LEU A 386 -20.13 -16.28 22.33
N THR A 387 -19.82 -15.85 21.11
CA THR A 387 -20.41 -14.67 20.48
C THR A 387 -20.81 -15.00 19.06
N ASP A 388 -21.80 -14.31 18.51
CA ASP A 388 -22.18 -14.48 17.09
C ASP A 388 -21.64 -13.34 16.21
N THR A 389 -21.24 -12.23 16.83
CA THR A 389 -20.75 -11.03 16.14
C THR A 389 -19.66 -10.32 16.95
N VAL A 390 -18.85 -9.52 16.26
CA VAL A 390 -17.86 -8.62 16.86
C VAL A 390 -18.44 -7.19 16.89
N PRO A 391 -18.27 -6.43 18.00
CA PRO A 391 -18.73 -5.03 18.06
C PRO A 391 -18.09 -4.18 16.96
N LEU A 392 -18.83 -3.18 16.47
CA LEU A 392 -18.40 -2.36 15.33
C LEU A 392 -17.11 -1.59 15.63
N GLU A 393 -16.87 -1.20 16.88
CA GLU A 393 -15.66 -0.51 17.30
C GLU A 393 -14.39 -1.37 17.08
N PHE A 394 -14.51 -2.69 17.23
CA PHE A 394 -13.42 -3.62 16.91
C PHE A 394 -13.27 -3.83 15.41
N VAL A 395 -14.38 -3.84 14.66
CA VAL A 395 -14.36 -3.89 13.19
C VAL A 395 -13.62 -2.67 12.65
N ASP A 396 -13.94 -1.48 13.16
CA ASP A 396 -13.30 -0.21 12.81
C ASP A 396 -11.83 -0.16 13.21
N ALA A 397 -11.44 -0.89 14.25
CA ALA A 397 -10.05 -1.00 14.67
C ALA A 397 -9.20 -1.94 13.79
N THR A 398 -9.82 -2.78 12.96
CA THR A 398 -9.16 -3.85 12.19
C THR A 398 -8.00 -3.35 11.32
N PRO A 399 -8.13 -2.25 10.54
CA PRO A 399 -7.03 -1.76 9.71
C PRO A 399 -5.77 -1.40 10.51
N TYR A 400 -5.93 -0.85 11.72
CA TYR A 400 -4.80 -0.50 12.59
C TYR A 400 -4.09 -1.75 13.13
N VAL A 401 -4.85 -2.75 13.55
CA VAL A 401 -4.31 -4.04 14.02
C VAL A 401 -3.54 -4.74 12.89
N VAL A 402 -4.10 -4.73 11.68
CA VAL A 402 -3.44 -5.26 10.48
C VAL A 402 -2.15 -4.51 10.20
N THR A 403 -2.15 -3.19 10.31
CA THR A 403 -0.93 -2.38 10.14
C THR A 403 0.18 -2.85 11.07
N LEU A 404 -0.12 -3.03 12.35
CA LEU A 404 0.86 -3.51 13.34
C LEU A 404 1.34 -4.93 13.02
N LEU A 405 0.43 -5.81 12.59
CA LEU A 405 0.75 -7.19 12.24
C LEU A 405 1.63 -7.27 10.99
N VAL A 406 1.31 -6.51 9.95
CA VAL A 406 2.10 -6.43 8.72
C VAL A 406 3.50 -5.91 9.02
N LEU A 407 3.61 -4.81 9.77
CA LEU A 407 4.92 -4.27 10.13
C LEU A 407 5.73 -5.26 10.99
N SER A 408 5.09 -5.96 11.93
CA SER A 408 5.75 -6.95 12.79
C SER A 408 6.26 -8.17 12.01
N LEU A 409 5.47 -8.70 11.09
CA LEU A 409 5.81 -9.92 10.34
C LEU A 409 6.80 -9.67 9.20
N PHE A 410 6.68 -8.54 8.50
CA PHE A 410 7.49 -8.24 7.30
C PHE A 410 8.79 -7.47 7.60
N SER A 411 8.97 -6.92 8.81
CA SER A 411 10.16 -6.13 9.19
C SER A 411 11.48 -6.91 9.28
N GLN A 412 11.45 -8.25 9.28
CA GLN A 412 12.60 -9.07 9.65
C GLN A 412 13.78 -9.01 8.65
N ARG A 413 13.58 -8.56 7.39
CA ARG A 413 14.63 -8.59 6.33
C ARG A 413 14.54 -7.43 5.31
N LEU A 414 14.41 -6.20 5.82
CA LEU A 414 14.30 -4.99 5.01
C LEU A 414 15.66 -4.50 4.48
N ARG A 415 15.73 -4.04 3.22
CA ARG A 415 16.91 -3.41 2.63
C ARG A 415 16.53 -2.06 2.00
N MET A 416 16.62 -1.02 2.82
CA MET A 416 16.50 0.37 2.35
C MET A 416 17.74 0.81 1.55
N PRO A 417 17.63 1.82 0.68
CA PRO A 417 18.77 2.45 0.02
C PRO A 417 19.72 3.10 1.04
N LYS A 418 21.03 2.92 0.89
CA LYS A 418 22.03 3.29 1.91
C LYS A 418 22.17 4.80 2.15
N ALA A 419 21.86 5.61 1.13
CA ALA A 419 21.90 7.05 1.19
C ALA A 419 20.51 7.68 1.37
N ASP A 420 19.51 6.86 1.68
CA ASP A 420 18.17 7.36 1.95
C ASP A 420 18.16 8.22 3.22
N GLY A 421 17.43 9.34 3.16
CA GLY A 421 17.42 10.34 4.22
C GLY A 421 18.68 11.22 4.30
N LYS A 422 19.76 10.92 3.55
CA LYS A 422 21.03 11.65 3.68
C LYS A 422 21.09 12.85 2.72
N PRO A 423 21.40 14.06 3.24
CA PRO A 423 21.67 15.22 2.40
C PRO A 423 22.81 14.95 1.42
N TYR A 424 22.69 15.47 0.21
CA TYR A 424 23.73 15.37 -0.83
C TYR A 424 24.12 16.76 -1.30
N ARG A 425 25.43 17.03 -1.29
CA ARG A 425 25.98 18.23 -1.93
C ARG A 425 26.94 17.82 -3.05
N LYS A 426 26.78 18.48 -4.19
CA LYS A 426 27.64 18.30 -5.35
C LYS A 426 29.11 18.52 -4.99
N GLY A 427 29.99 17.60 -5.39
CA GLY A 427 31.42 17.70 -5.13
C GLY A 427 31.88 17.24 -3.74
N GLN A 428 31.01 16.63 -2.92
CA GLN A 428 31.41 16.12 -1.59
C GLN A 428 32.44 14.97 -1.62
N GLY A 429 32.62 14.30 -2.75
CA GLY A 429 33.59 13.21 -2.91
C GLY A 429 34.91 13.60 -3.59
N LYS A 430 35.15 14.90 -3.78
CA LYS A 430 36.40 15.40 -4.36
C LYS A 430 37.46 15.62 -3.30
#